data_AF-A0A7J0D1K1-F1
#
_entry.id   AF-A0A7J0D1K1-F1
#
_cell.length_a   1.000
_cell.length_b   1.000
_cell.length_c   1.000
_cell.angle_alpha   90.00
_cell.angle_beta   90.00
_cell.angle_gamma   90.00
#
_symmetry.space_group_name_H-M   'P 1'
#
loop_
_entity.id
_entity.type
_entity.pdbx_description
1 polymer ?
#
loop_
_entity_poly.entity_id
_entity_poly.type
_entity_poly.pdbx_seq_one_letter_code
_entity_poly.pdbx_strand_id
1 'polypeptide(L)'
;MFFTRRELAEQRPEIVEALTRALQRADDWAAAHPREAARLAAADLGGDVDDWESALTALPWRIEPVSEEFLAEQQEAADIFHRTGFIEHPVTVARAVAHTSATAPASAPKAV
;
A
#
# COMPACT_ATOMS: atom_id res chain seq x y z
N MET A 1 4.07 1.06 -1.38
CA MET A 1 4.07 0.14 -0.20
C MET A 1 3.76 0.96 1.04
N PHE A 2 2.84 0.50 1.88
CA PHE A 2 2.45 1.19 3.11
C PHE A 2 2.83 0.34 4.33
N PHE A 3 3.23 0.99 5.41
CA PHE A 3 3.55 0.35 6.68
C PHE A 3 2.78 1.02 7.80
N THR A 4 2.51 0.27 8.86
CA THR A 4 1.91 0.79 10.08
C THR A 4 2.41 -0.01 11.27
N ARG A 5 2.18 0.52 12.49
CA ARG A 5 2.44 -0.21 13.72
C ARG A 5 1.50 -1.42 13.81
N ARG A 6 2.04 -2.55 14.28
CA ARG A 6 1.27 -3.79 14.48
C ARG A 6 0.06 -3.56 15.37
N GLU A 7 0.24 -2.84 16.47
CA GLU A 7 -0.82 -2.57 17.43
C GLU A 7 -1.99 -1.83 16.78
N LEU A 8 -1.72 -0.87 15.89
CA LEU A 8 -2.77 -0.16 15.16
C LEU A 8 -3.50 -1.11 14.20
N ALA A 9 -2.76 -1.89 13.42
CA ALA A 9 -3.35 -2.80 12.44
C ALA A 9 -4.19 -3.92 13.07
N GLU A 10 -3.76 -4.45 14.21
CA GLU A 10 -4.42 -5.56 14.89
C GLU A 10 -5.55 -5.11 15.82
N GLN A 11 -5.37 -3.99 16.54
CA GLN A 11 -6.37 -3.53 17.51
C GLN A 11 -7.42 -2.60 16.90
N ARG A 12 -7.09 -1.88 15.82
CA ARG A 12 -7.96 -0.88 15.18
C ARG A 12 -8.04 -1.10 13.66
N PRO A 13 -8.41 -2.30 13.18
CA PRO A 13 -8.45 -2.61 11.75
C PRO A 13 -9.40 -1.69 10.96
N GLU A 14 -10.44 -1.15 11.60
CA GLU A 14 -11.38 -0.21 10.98
C GLU A 14 -10.72 1.12 10.58
N ILE A 15 -9.68 1.56 11.32
CA ILE A 15 -8.90 2.75 10.95
C ILE A 15 -8.06 2.46 9.71
N VAL A 16 -7.41 1.30 9.66
CA VAL A 16 -6.63 0.87 8.49
C VAL A 16 -7.52 0.78 7.27
N GLU A 17 -8.71 0.19 7.41
CA GLU A 17 -9.67 0.09 6.32
C GLU A 17 -10.15 1.48 5.84
N ALA A 18 -10.44 2.40 6.77
CA ALA A 18 -10.84 3.76 6.43
C ALA A 18 -9.73 4.52 5.67
N LEU A 19 -8.47 4.36 6.09
CA LEU A 19 -7.31 4.95 5.42
C LEU A 19 -7.11 4.36 4.02
N THR A 20 -7.13 3.03 3.88
CA THR A 20 -6.99 2.38 2.57
C THR A 20 -8.08 2.81 1.60
N ARG A 21 -9.35 2.92 2.06
CA ARG A 21 -10.43 3.46 1.22
C ARG A 21 -10.22 4.93 0.84
N ALA A 22 -9.66 5.74 1.74
CA ALA A 22 -9.39 7.14 1.43
C ALA A 22 -8.28 7.29 0.40
N LEU A 23 -7.22 6.50 0.54
CA LEU A 23 -6.11 6.46 -0.41
C LEU A 23 -6.58 5.96 -1.78
N GLN A 24 -7.40 4.90 -1.86
CA GLN A 24 -7.93 4.44 -3.15
C GLN A 24 -8.76 5.52 -3.86
N ARG A 25 -9.56 6.30 -3.13
CA ARG A 25 -10.30 7.43 -3.74
C ARG A 25 -9.37 8.53 -4.26
N ALA A 26 -8.24 8.76 -3.60
CA ALA A 26 -7.24 9.72 -4.06
C ALA A 26 -6.54 9.22 -5.33
N ASP A 27 -6.19 7.93 -5.37
CA ASP A 27 -5.61 7.26 -6.55
C ASP A 27 -6.57 7.31 -7.74
N ASP A 28 -7.86 6.98 -7.53
CA ASP A 28 -8.89 7.05 -8.58
C ASP A 28 -9.03 8.48 -9.13
N TRP A 29 -8.97 9.49 -8.26
CA TRP A 29 -9.02 10.89 -8.67
C TRP A 29 -7.78 11.28 -9.48
N ALA A 30 -6.59 10.91 -9.03
CA ALA A 30 -5.33 11.23 -9.71
C ALA A 30 -5.26 10.57 -11.09
N ALA A 31 -5.71 9.32 -11.20
CA ALA A 31 -5.82 8.60 -12.47
C ALA A 31 -6.78 9.30 -13.47
N ALA A 32 -7.88 9.89 -12.96
CA ALA A 32 -8.84 10.61 -13.79
C ALA A 32 -8.42 12.06 -14.11
N HIS A 33 -7.50 12.65 -13.33
CA HIS A 33 -7.10 14.05 -13.45
C HIS A 33 -5.56 14.22 -13.46
N PRO A 34 -4.82 13.51 -14.33
CA PRO A 34 -3.36 13.45 -14.25
C PRO A 34 -2.68 14.82 -14.38
N ARG A 35 -3.21 15.72 -15.23
CA ARG A 35 -2.69 17.09 -15.34
C ARG A 35 -2.88 17.90 -14.06
N GLU A 36 -4.01 17.76 -13.38
CA GLU A 36 -4.27 18.48 -12.15
C GLU A 36 -3.41 17.94 -11.01
N ALA A 37 -3.32 16.62 -10.89
CA ALA A 37 -2.41 15.96 -9.97
C ALA A 37 -0.94 16.36 -10.21
N ALA A 38 -0.53 16.49 -11.47
CA ALA A 38 0.82 16.94 -11.84
C ALA A 38 1.10 18.39 -11.41
N ARG A 39 0.11 19.29 -11.53
CA ARG A 39 0.26 20.67 -11.03
C ARG A 39 0.40 20.72 -9.51
N LEU A 40 -0.37 19.89 -8.78
CA LEU A 40 -0.23 19.78 -7.32
C LEU A 40 1.17 19.27 -6.95
N ALA A 41 1.64 18.20 -7.60
CA ALA A 41 2.96 17.65 -7.36
C ALA A 41 4.08 18.66 -7.67
N ALA A 42 4.02 19.37 -8.79
CA ALA A 42 5.00 20.39 -9.15
C ALA A 42 5.00 21.58 -8.17
N ALA A 43 3.83 21.98 -7.66
CA ALA A 43 3.71 23.07 -6.70
C ALA A 43 4.34 22.71 -5.34
N ASP A 44 4.11 21.48 -4.86
CA ASP A 44 4.53 21.06 -3.52
C ASP A 44 5.95 20.46 -3.50
N LEU A 45 6.35 19.75 -4.56
CA LEU A 45 7.61 19.00 -4.64
C LEU A 45 8.62 19.61 -5.61
N GLY A 46 8.21 20.61 -6.40
CA GLY A 46 9.02 21.18 -7.49
C GLY A 46 9.03 20.30 -8.74
N GLY A 47 9.78 20.74 -9.76
CA GLY A 47 9.88 20.05 -11.05
C GLY A 47 8.89 20.58 -12.10
N ASP A 48 8.92 19.97 -13.28
CA ASP A 48 8.09 20.38 -14.42
C ASP A 48 6.75 19.62 -14.44
N VAL A 49 5.66 20.31 -14.80
CA VAL A 49 4.31 19.75 -14.81
C VAL A 49 4.16 18.66 -15.88
N ASP A 50 4.80 18.80 -17.03
CA ASP A 50 4.70 17.84 -18.14
C ASP A 50 5.45 16.54 -17.78
N ASP A 51 6.60 16.65 -17.10
CA ASP A 51 7.34 15.51 -16.55
C ASP A 51 6.51 14.77 -15.49
N TRP A 52 5.88 15.51 -14.58
CA TRP A 52 4.98 14.93 -13.59
C TRP A 52 3.78 14.25 -14.26
N GLU A 53 3.10 14.90 -15.20
CA GLU A 53 1.94 14.31 -15.88
C GLU A 53 2.32 13.01 -16.60
N SER A 54 3.49 12.98 -17.25
CA SER A 54 4.02 11.79 -17.89
C SER A 54 4.24 10.64 -16.89
N ALA A 55 4.88 10.94 -15.76
CA ALA A 55 5.11 9.95 -14.70
C ALA A 55 3.80 9.45 -14.09
N LEU A 56 2.89 10.37 -13.76
CA LEU A 56 1.61 10.07 -13.13
C LEU A 56 0.69 9.27 -14.06
N THR A 57 0.70 9.52 -15.37
CA THR A 57 -0.09 8.75 -16.34
C THR A 57 0.40 7.31 -16.48
N ALA A 58 1.69 7.06 -16.24
CA ALA A 58 2.28 5.73 -16.30
C ALA A 58 2.04 4.89 -15.03
N LEU A 59 1.58 5.51 -13.94
CA LEU A 59 1.33 4.80 -12.69
C LEU A 59 0.04 3.97 -12.76
N PRO A 60 0.02 2.78 -12.11
CA PRO A 60 -1.15 1.93 -12.11
C PRO A 60 -2.27 2.38 -11.16
N TRP A 61 -2.02 3.35 -10.25
CA TRP A 61 -2.99 3.94 -9.31
C TRP A 61 -3.89 2.92 -8.56
N ARG A 62 -3.26 1.92 -7.94
CA ARG A 62 -3.98 0.86 -7.21
C ARG A 62 -3.35 0.58 -5.87
N ILE A 63 -4.23 0.39 -4.88
CA ILE A 63 -3.87 -0.17 -3.59
C ILE A 63 -4.38 -1.60 -3.52
N GLU A 64 -3.44 -2.53 -3.45
CA GLU A 64 -3.74 -3.95 -3.44
C GLU A 64 -3.48 -4.55 -2.05
N PRO A 65 -4.26 -5.59 -1.65
CA PRO A 65 -3.93 -6.40 -0.50
C PRO A 65 -2.54 -7.02 -0.63
N VAL A 66 -1.90 -7.28 0.51
CA VAL A 66 -0.64 -8.01 0.57
C VAL A 66 -0.88 -9.47 0.13
N SER A 67 -0.35 -9.87 -1.03
CA SER A 67 -0.47 -11.24 -1.56
C SER A 67 0.68 -12.13 -1.08
N GLU A 68 0.50 -13.45 -1.20
CA GLU A 68 1.57 -14.42 -0.93
C GLU A 68 2.76 -14.26 -1.88
N GLU A 69 2.48 -13.99 -3.16
CA GLU A 69 3.51 -13.72 -4.18
C GLU A 69 4.34 -12.48 -3.81
N PHE A 70 3.66 -11.38 -3.43
CA PHE A 70 4.34 -10.18 -2.98
C PHE A 70 5.21 -10.44 -1.74
N LEU A 71 4.71 -11.21 -0.76
CA LEU A 71 5.50 -11.58 0.42
C LEU A 71 6.72 -12.44 0.06
N ALA A 72 6.59 -13.34 -0.92
CA ALA A 72 7.71 -14.14 -1.41
C ALA A 72 8.79 -13.27 -2.07
N GLU A 73 8.40 -12.33 -2.92
CA GLU A 73 9.33 -11.36 -3.53
C GLU A 73 10.06 -10.51 -2.46
N GLN A 74 9.32 -10.02 -1.47
CA GLN A 74 9.94 -9.25 -0.37
C GLN A 74 10.87 -10.11 0.48
N GLN A 75 10.55 -11.39 0.69
CA GLN A 75 11.43 -12.32 1.40
C GLN A 75 12.72 -12.58 0.60
N GLU A 76 12.63 -12.74 -0.72
CA GLU A 76 13.81 -12.89 -1.58
C GLU A 76 14.73 -11.66 -1.48
N ALA A 77 14.16 -10.46 -1.50
CA ALA A 77 14.92 -9.23 -1.31
C ALA A 77 15.63 -9.20 0.06
N ALA A 78 14.93 -9.57 1.14
CA ALA A 78 15.52 -9.67 2.48
C ALA A 78 16.68 -10.68 2.54
N ASP A 79 16.53 -11.83 1.87
CA ASP A 79 17.56 -12.88 1.81
C ASP A 79 18.79 -12.43 1.01
N ILE A 80 18.60 -11.69 -0.10
CA ILE A 80 19.69 -11.07 -0.87
C ILE A 80 20.47 -10.10 0.02
N PHE A 81 19.77 -9.24 0.76
CA PHE A 81 20.39 -8.22 1.60
C PHE A 81 21.23 -8.85 2.72
N HIS A 82 20.72 -9.92 3.34
CA HIS A 82 21.47 -10.65 4.36
C HIS A 82 22.69 -11.36 3.75
N ARG A 83 22.50 -12.09 2.64
CA ARG A 83 23.58 -12.84 1.98
C ARG A 83 24.73 -11.95 1.49
N THR A 84 24.43 -10.72 1.09
CA THR A 84 25.41 -9.74 0.61
C THR A 84 26.00 -8.88 1.73
N GLY A 85 25.52 -9.02 2.97
CA GLY A 85 26.02 -8.29 4.14
C GLY A 85 25.49 -6.86 4.28
N PHE A 86 24.44 -6.47 3.53
CA PHE A 86 23.76 -5.18 3.73
C PHE A 86 22.96 -5.11 5.03
N ILE A 87 22.46 -6.26 5.50
CA ILE A 87 21.82 -6.39 6.82
C ILE A 87 22.51 -7.50 7.61
N GLU A 88 22.71 -7.26 8.90
CA GLU A 88 23.42 -8.19 9.79
C GLU A 88 22.56 -9.39 10.20
N HIS A 89 21.25 -9.20 10.28
CA HIS A 89 20.32 -10.22 10.77
C HIS A 89 19.32 -10.62 9.69
N PRO A 90 19.00 -11.93 9.57
CA PRO A 90 17.97 -12.37 8.65
C PRO A 90 16.60 -11.84 9.10
N VAL A 91 15.77 -11.49 8.13
CA VAL A 91 14.41 -10.98 8.33
C VAL A 91 13.42 -12.00 7.80
N THR A 92 12.41 -12.35 8.60
CA THR A 92 11.25 -13.12 8.11
C THR A 92 10.11 -12.16 7.81
N VAL A 93 9.89 -11.84 6.54
CA VAL A 93 8.94 -10.82 6.09
C VAL A 93 7.51 -11.16 6.48
N ALA A 94 7.12 -12.44 6.41
CA ALA A 94 5.78 -12.89 6.81
C ALA A 94 5.43 -12.54 8.26
N ARG A 95 6.44 -12.39 9.14
CA ARG A 95 6.22 -11.95 10.53
C ARG A 95 5.77 -10.50 10.64
N ALA A 96 5.89 -9.70 9.59
CA ALA A 96 5.43 -8.31 9.58
C ALA A 96 3.92 -8.19 9.29
N VAL A 97 3.29 -9.21 8.71
CA VAL A 97 1.86 -9.22 8.42
C VAL A 97 1.06 -9.20 9.72
N ALA A 98 0.14 -8.24 9.84
CA ALA A 98 -0.73 -8.13 11.01
C ALA A 98 -1.78 -9.24 11.02
N HIS A 99 -2.00 -9.86 12.18
CA HIS A 99 -3.04 -10.87 12.34
C HIS A 99 -4.30 -10.21 12.91
N THR A 100 -5.18 -9.73 12.02
CA THR A 100 -6.50 -9.30 12.46
C THR A 100 -7.28 -10.53 12.90
N SER A 101 -7.69 -10.58 14.17
CA SER A 101 -8.67 -11.56 14.62
C SER A 101 -9.99 -11.19 13.96
N ALA A 102 -10.32 -11.84 12.85
CA ALA A 102 -11.56 -11.57 12.15
C ALA A 102 -12.73 -11.69 13.14
N THR A 103 -13.39 -10.58 13.43
CA THR A 103 -14.81 -10.67 13.81
C THR A 103 -15.50 -11.23 12.56
N ALA A 104 -16.12 -12.40 12.73
CA ALA A 104 -16.74 -13.18 11.67
C ALA A 104 -17.56 -12.28 10.72
N PRO A 105 -17.61 -12.59 9.41
CA PRO A 105 -18.45 -11.84 8.50
C PRO A 105 -19.90 -11.87 9.00
N ALA A 106 -20.50 -10.68 9.12
CA ALA A 106 -21.91 -10.53 9.39
C ALA A 106 -22.68 -11.36 8.35
N SER A 107 -23.46 -12.32 8.85
CA SER A 107 -24.28 -13.20 8.02
C SER A 107 -25.20 -12.35 7.15
N ALA A 108 -25.17 -12.55 5.83
CA ALA A 108 -26.12 -11.92 4.93
C ALA A 108 -27.56 -12.31 5.35
N PRO A 109 -28.52 -11.36 5.33
CA PRO A 109 -29.91 -11.70 5.63
C PRO A 109 -30.42 -12.71 4.59
N LYS A 110 -31.02 -13.81 5.08
CA LYS A 110 -31.79 -14.72 4.23
C LYS A 110 -32.93 -13.92 3.60
N ALA A 111 -32.96 -13.89 2.26
CA ALA A 111 -34.11 -13.41 1.53
C ALA A 111 -35.34 -14.27 1.89
N VAL A 112 -36.43 -13.60 2.25
CA VAL A 112 -37.79 -14.14 2.36
C VAL A 112 -38.41 -14.20 0.97
#